data_AF-A0A431IKF5-F1
#
_entry.id   AF-A0A431IKF5-F1
#
_cell.length_a   1.000
_cell.length_b   1.000
_cell.length_c   1.000
_cell.angle_alpha   90.00
_cell.angle_beta   90.00
_cell.angle_gamma   90.00
#
_symmetry.space_group_name_H-M   'P 1'
#
loop_
_entity.id
_entity.type
_entity.pdbx_description
1 polymer ?
#
loop_
_entity_poly.entity_id
_entity_poly.type
_entity_poly.pdbx_seq_one_letter_code
_entity_poly.pdbx_strand_id
1 'polypeptide(L)'
;MPSVTFEGETHGEIVVKVRRWLASVDGQEEGGLTAAEAVTQGAELTKDALRIIASAAPEPVAQSDLVKGLTNMGYKATDATRSAVIAGLDSIEEMTGGGVVHQASDVGRRVVWQMNTSMAKQLLRSLRS
;
A
#
# COMPACT_ATOMS: atom_id res chain seq x y z
N MET A 1 8.68 14.95 -7.25
CA MET A 1 8.91 13.59 -6.72
C MET A 1 10.22 13.59 -5.95
N PRO A 2 10.27 13.06 -4.72
CA PRO A 2 11.53 12.88 -4.01
C PRO A 2 12.35 11.79 -4.70
N SER A 3 13.59 12.09 -5.09
CA SER A 3 14.55 11.11 -5.62
C SER A 3 15.66 10.88 -4.61
N VAL A 4 16.06 9.62 -4.45
CA VAL A 4 17.24 9.24 -3.66
C VAL A 4 18.36 8.90 -4.64
N THR A 5 19.49 9.58 -4.49
CA THR A 5 20.67 9.39 -5.35
C THR A 5 21.80 8.82 -4.51
N PHE A 6 22.42 7.75 -4.99
CA PHE A 6 23.57 7.14 -4.35
C PHE A 6 24.82 7.41 -5.19
N GLU A 7 25.80 8.07 -4.57
CA GLU A 7 27.10 8.33 -5.19
C GLU A 7 28.14 7.32 -4.66
N GLY A 8 29.07 6.92 -5.53
CA GLY A 8 30.19 6.05 -5.19
C GLY A 8 31.19 5.96 -6.33
N GLU A 9 32.45 5.71 -5.99
CA GLU A 9 33.53 5.61 -6.98
C GLU A 9 33.59 4.23 -7.64
N THR A 10 33.02 3.22 -6.96
CA THR A 10 32.96 1.85 -7.44
C THR A 10 31.56 1.27 -7.32
N HIS A 11 31.24 0.31 -8.19
CA HIS A 11 29.98 -0.41 -8.14
C HIS A 11 29.74 -1.09 -6.78
N GLY A 12 30.80 -1.67 -6.18
CA GLY A 12 30.71 -2.31 -4.87
C GLY A 12 30.29 -1.35 -3.76
N GLU A 13 30.80 -0.12 -3.78
CA GLU A 13 30.44 0.91 -2.80
C GLU A 13 28.96 1.32 -2.91
N ILE A 14 28.47 1.48 -4.15
CA ILE A 14 27.07 1.80 -4.41
C ILE A 14 26.16 0.67 -3.91
N VAL A 15 26.50 -0.59 -4.20
CA VAL A 15 25.72 -1.75 -3.76
C VAL A 15 25.64 -1.83 -2.24
N VAL A 16 26.72 -1.50 -1.51
CA VAL A 16 26.71 -1.46 -0.04
C VAL A 16 25.79 -0.36 0.49
N LYS A 17 25.83 0.85 -0.09
CA LYS A 17 24.95 1.97 0.29
C LYS A 17 23.47 1.66 0.04
N VAL A 18 23.15 1.05 -1.10
CA VAL A 18 21.79 0.61 -1.44
C VAL A 18 21.30 -0.49 -0.48
N ARG A 19 22.14 -1.49 -0.20
CA ARG A 19 21.78 -2.58 0.75
C ARG A 19 21.50 -2.05 2.16
N ARG A 20 22.31 -1.10 2.64
CA ARG A 20 22.12 -0.47 3.94
C ARG A 20 20.83 0.33 4.01
N TRP A 21 20.53 1.08 2.95
CA TRP A 21 19.28 1.84 2.85
C TRP A 21 18.06 0.92 2.78
N LEU A 22 18.09 -0.13 1.97
CA LEU A 22 17.00 -1.11 1.92
C LEU A 22 16.78 -1.78 3.27
N ALA A 23 17.85 -2.17 3.98
CA ALA A 23 17.75 -2.71 5.34
C ALA A 23 17.13 -1.71 6.34
N SER A 24 17.35 -0.40 6.15
CA SER A 24 16.71 0.63 6.98
C SER A 24 15.24 0.86 6.66
N VAL A 25 14.81 0.56 5.43
CA VAL A 25 13.40 0.64 5.00
C VAL A 25 12.66 -0.64 5.39
N ASP A 26 13.27 -1.81 5.17
CA ASP A 26 12.70 -3.12 5.52
C ASP A 26 12.52 -3.26 7.04
N GLY A 27 13.39 -2.64 7.84
CA GLY A 27 13.23 -2.56 9.29
C GLY A 27 12.04 -1.71 9.77
N GLN A 28 11.29 -1.07 8.87
CA GLN A 28 10.08 -0.28 9.21
C GLN A 28 8.76 -0.98 8.84
N GLU A 29 8.75 -2.13 8.14
CA GLU A 29 7.51 -2.72 7.57
C GLU A 29 7.07 -4.09 8.16
N GLU A 30 7.84 -4.77 9.00
CA GLU A 30 7.54 -6.19 9.37
C GLU A 30 6.56 -6.41 10.56
N GLY A 31 5.69 -5.45 10.92
CA GLY A 31 4.75 -5.68 12.03
C GLY A 31 3.42 -4.93 12.02
N GLY A 32 3.18 -4.08 11.02
CA GLY A 32 1.96 -3.27 10.93
C GLY A 32 1.09 -3.68 9.75
N LEU A 33 -0.23 -3.57 9.92
CA LEU A 33 -1.17 -3.66 8.80
C LEU A 33 -0.82 -2.58 7.77
N THR A 34 -0.86 -2.93 6.48
CA THR A 34 -0.82 -1.92 5.42
C THR A 34 -2.05 -1.01 5.52
N ALA A 35 -1.97 0.20 4.96
CA ALA A 35 -3.12 1.12 4.98
C ALA A 35 -4.37 0.50 4.33
N ALA A 36 -4.22 -0.26 3.25
CA ALA A 36 -5.33 -0.95 2.58
C ALA A 36 -5.93 -2.09 3.43
N GLU A 37 -5.09 -2.84 4.15
CA GLU A 37 -5.55 -3.88 5.09
C GLU A 37 -6.26 -3.26 6.29
N ALA A 38 -5.73 -2.18 6.86
CA ALA A 38 -6.35 -1.47 7.97
C ALA A 38 -7.74 -0.91 7.59
N VAL A 39 -7.87 -0.33 6.40
CA VAL A 39 -9.16 0.16 5.87
C VAL A 39 -10.12 -0.99 5.63
N THR A 40 -9.64 -2.12 5.10
CA THR A 40 -10.46 -3.32 4.90
C THR A 40 -10.98 -3.89 6.21
N GLN A 41 -10.11 -4.05 7.20
CA GLN A 41 -10.48 -4.54 8.52
C GLN A 41 -11.47 -3.58 9.22
N GLY A 42 -11.26 -2.27 9.11
CA GLY A 42 -12.18 -1.26 9.65
C GLY A 42 -13.56 -1.30 9.01
N ALA A 43 -13.63 -1.55 7.70
CA ALA A 43 -14.90 -1.70 6.99
C ALA A 43 -15.70 -2.92 7.48
N GLU A 44 -15.05 -4.06 7.63
CA GLU A 44 -15.70 -5.28 8.14
C GLU A 44 -16.14 -5.12 9.60
N LEU A 45 -15.31 -4.50 10.45
CA LEU A 45 -15.68 -4.18 11.83
C LEU A 45 -16.92 -3.28 11.90
N THR A 46 -17.02 -2.28 11.02
CA THR A 46 -18.16 -1.37 10.96
C THR A 46 -19.44 -2.10 10.55
N LYS A 47 -19.35 -3.00 9.56
CA LYS A 47 -20.49 -3.86 9.17
C LYS A 47 -20.92 -4.77 10.30
N ASP A 48 -19.99 -5.38 11.02
CA ASP A 48 -20.31 -6.20 12.18
C ASP A 48 -20.98 -5.40 13.30
N ALA A 49 -20.53 -4.17 13.56
CA ALA A 49 -21.19 -3.29 14.51
C ALA A 49 -22.64 -3.00 14.11
N LEU A 50 -22.88 -2.67 12.84
CA LEU A 50 -24.23 -2.45 12.30
C LEU A 50 -25.11 -3.70 12.41
N ARG A 51 -24.54 -4.89 12.15
CA ARG A 51 -25.21 -6.18 12.34
C ARG A 51 -25.62 -6.41 13.79
N ILE A 52 -24.70 -6.15 14.72
CA ILE A 52 -24.93 -6.30 16.15
C ILE A 52 -26.05 -5.35 16.60
N ILE A 53 -25.99 -4.07 16.19
CA ILE A 53 -27.02 -3.06 16.51
C ILE A 53 -28.39 -3.51 15.98
N ALA A 54 -28.46 -3.97 14.73
CA ALA A 54 -29.71 -4.47 14.15
C ALA A 54 -30.25 -5.70 14.91
N SER A 55 -29.37 -6.61 15.33
CA SER A 55 -29.73 -7.81 16.08
C SER A 55 -30.13 -7.55 17.55
N ALA A 56 -29.64 -6.46 18.13
CA ALA A 56 -29.96 -6.04 19.50
C ALA A 56 -31.30 -5.31 19.59
N ALA A 57 -31.89 -4.92 18.46
CA ALA A 57 -33.19 -4.27 18.44
C ALA A 57 -34.31 -5.24 18.88
N PRO A 58 -35.35 -4.77 19.61
CA PRO A 58 -36.52 -5.58 19.92
C PRO A 58 -37.15 -6.18 18.66
N GLU A 59 -37.72 -7.38 18.75
CA GLU A 59 -38.16 -8.17 17.59
C GLU A 59 -39.03 -7.41 16.57
N PRO A 60 -40.02 -6.58 16.96
CA PRO A 60 -40.81 -5.79 16.00
C PRO A 60 -39.97 -4.74 15.24
N VAL A 61 -38.90 -4.25 15.85
CA VAL A 61 -37.99 -3.25 15.29
C VAL A 61 -36.92 -3.91 14.43
N ALA A 62 -36.33 -5.02 14.89
CA ALA A 62 -35.35 -5.80 14.13
C ALA A 62 -35.92 -6.35 12.82
N GLN A 63 -37.20 -6.74 12.82
CA GLN A 63 -37.89 -7.24 11.62
C GLN A 63 -38.37 -6.12 10.68
N SER A 64 -38.35 -4.87 11.13
CA SER A 64 -38.80 -3.71 10.34
C SER A 64 -37.94 -3.52 9.08
N ASP A 65 -38.60 -3.26 7.96
CA ASP A 65 -37.93 -2.92 6.69
C ASP A 65 -37.07 -1.66 6.82
N LEU A 66 -37.41 -0.76 7.73
CA LEU A 66 -36.62 0.43 8.02
C LEU A 66 -35.24 0.05 8.57
N VAL A 67 -35.16 -0.82 9.57
CA VAL A 67 -33.88 -1.22 10.20
C VAL A 67 -33.04 -2.06 9.24
N LYS A 68 -33.67 -2.98 8.49
CA LYS A 68 -32.99 -3.73 7.43
C LYS A 68 -32.45 -2.80 6.34
N GLY A 69 -33.26 -1.83 5.92
CA GLY A 69 -32.88 -0.81 4.94
C GLY A 69 -31.70 0.04 5.40
N LEU A 70 -31.74 0.53 6.63
CA LEU A 70 -30.65 1.32 7.22
C LEU A 70 -29.35 0.51 7.35
N THR A 71 -29.44 -0.76 7.78
CA THR A 71 -28.27 -1.65 7.88
C THR A 71 -27.64 -1.89 6.51
N ASN A 72 -28.45 -2.22 5.51
CA ASN A 72 -27.99 -2.43 4.14
C ASN A 72 -27.39 -1.16 3.52
N MET A 73 -27.97 0.01 3.82
CA MET A 73 -27.43 1.30 3.38
C MET A 73 -26.07 1.58 4.04
N GLY A 74 -25.94 1.30 5.34
CA GLY A 74 -24.67 1.42 6.06
C GLY A 74 -23.56 0.53 5.49
N TYR A 75 -23.90 -0.72 5.10
CA TYR A 75 -22.95 -1.61 4.43
C TYR A 75 -22.48 -1.03 3.09
N LYS A 76 -23.42 -0.62 2.24
CA LYS A 76 -23.12 -0.04 0.93
C LYS A 76 -22.27 1.23 1.04
N ALA A 77 -22.59 2.10 2.00
CA ALA A 77 -21.80 3.30 2.26
C ALA A 77 -20.37 2.94 2.69
N THR A 78 -20.23 1.99 3.62
CA THR A 78 -18.92 1.52 4.10
C THR A 78 -18.08 0.92 2.98
N ASP A 79 -18.69 0.10 2.12
CA ASP A 79 -18.02 -0.50 0.96
C ASP A 79 -17.60 0.54 -0.08
N ALA A 80 -18.46 1.51 -0.36
CA ALA A 80 -18.13 2.61 -1.26
C ALA A 80 -16.95 3.44 -0.73
N THR A 81 -16.95 3.76 0.57
CA THR A 81 -15.85 4.48 1.21
C THR A 81 -14.55 3.66 1.19
N ARG A 82 -14.59 2.39 1.57
CA ARG A 82 -13.43 1.50 1.49
C ARG A 82 -12.84 1.48 0.08
N SER A 83 -13.69 1.28 -0.92
CA SER A 83 -13.26 1.18 -2.32
C SER A 83 -12.64 2.48 -2.82
N ALA A 84 -13.25 3.63 -2.50
CA ALA A 84 -12.72 4.94 -2.86
C ALA A 84 -11.37 5.22 -2.20
N VAL A 85 -11.21 4.84 -0.93
CA VAL A 85 -9.94 5.02 -0.20
C VAL A 85 -8.86 4.11 -0.79
N ILE A 86 -9.14 2.83 -1.03
CA ILE A 86 -8.18 1.90 -1.64
C ILE A 86 -7.77 2.39 -3.03
N ALA A 87 -8.74 2.75 -3.88
CA ALA A 87 -8.44 3.29 -5.21
C ALA A 87 -7.60 4.59 -5.14
N GLY A 88 -7.81 5.41 -4.10
CA GLY A 88 -6.97 6.58 -3.85
C GLY A 88 -5.54 6.21 -3.43
N LEU A 89 -5.37 5.18 -2.59
CA LEU A 89 -4.05 4.65 -2.22
C LEU A 89 -3.33 4.07 -3.44
N ASP A 90 -4.01 3.29 -4.27
CA ASP A 90 -3.48 2.72 -5.51
C ASP A 90 -3.08 3.83 -6.49
N SER A 91 -3.90 4.88 -6.62
CA SER A 91 -3.59 6.05 -7.46
C SER A 91 -2.35 6.80 -6.98
N ILE A 92 -2.16 6.92 -5.66
CA ILE A 92 -0.94 7.52 -5.09
C ILE A 92 0.27 6.62 -5.35
N GLU A 93 0.13 5.30 -5.24
CA GLU A 93 1.20 4.34 -5.57
C GLU A 93 1.60 4.43 -7.06
N GLU A 94 0.63 4.53 -7.97
CA GLU A 94 0.86 4.71 -9.40
C GLU A 94 1.53 6.07 -9.69
N MET A 95 1.02 7.17 -9.11
CA MET A 95 1.57 8.52 -9.28
C MET A 95 2.96 8.71 -8.65
N THR A 96 3.29 7.94 -7.61
CA THR A 96 4.62 7.92 -6.99
C THR A 96 5.60 7.00 -7.74
N GLY A 97 5.15 6.40 -8.85
CA GLY A 97 6.02 5.67 -9.78
C GLY A 97 6.22 4.21 -9.41
N GLY A 98 5.12 3.50 -9.10
CA GLY A 98 5.09 2.04 -9.06
C GLY A 98 5.73 1.41 -10.31
N GLY A 99 7.01 1.01 -10.17
CA GLY A 99 7.68 0.04 -11.03
C GLY A 99 7.97 0.39 -12.49
N VAL A 100 8.54 1.56 -12.83
CA VAL A 100 9.01 1.78 -14.22
C VAL A 100 10.49 2.17 -14.27
N VAL A 101 11.32 1.19 -14.63
CA VAL A 101 12.74 1.40 -14.98
C VAL A 101 12.79 2.04 -16.36
N HIS A 102 13.48 3.17 -16.48
CA HIS A 102 13.86 3.73 -17.77
C HIS A 102 15.38 3.78 -17.83
N GLN A 103 15.93 3.14 -18.87
CA GLN A 103 17.33 3.29 -19.22
C GLN A 103 17.52 4.73 -19.76
N ALA A 104 18.03 5.62 -18.92
CA ALA A 104 18.51 6.92 -19.37
C ALA A 104 19.83 6.71 -20.12
N SER A 105 19.88 7.24 -21.34
CA SER A 105 20.85 6.93 -22.38
C SER A 105 22.31 7.29 -22.08
N ASP A 106 23.16 6.66 -22.88
CA ASP A 106 24.62 6.62 -22.88
C ASP A 106 25.24 7.94 -23.42
N VAL A 107 25.82 8.77 -22.55
CA VAL A 107 26.88 9.73 -22.92
C VAL A 107 27.86 9.90 -21.74
N GLY A 108 28.95 9.13 -21.76
CA GLY A 108 30.20 9.45 -21.05
C GLY A 108 30.41 8.79 -19.67
N ARG A 109 30.91 7.54 -19.66
CA ARG A 109 31.60 6.83 -18.54
C ARG A 109 30.98 6.83 -17.13
N ARG A 110 29.80 7.37 -16.90
CA ARG A 110 29.03 7.23 -15.65
C ARG A 110 27.65 6.72 -15.97
N VAL A 111 27.41 5.46 -15.62
CA VAL A 111 26.06 4.91 -15.69
C VAL A 111 25.34 5.28 -14.41
N VAL A 112 24.49 6.30 -14.48
CA VAL A 112 23.62 6.72 -13.38
C VAL A 112 22.32 5.93 -13.54
N TRP A 113 22.09 4.98 -12.64
CA TRP A 113 20.83 4.24 -12.60
C TRP A 113 19.92 4.87 -11.56
N GLN A 114 18.78 5.40 -12.02
CA GLN A 114 17.69 5.83 -11.15
C GLN A 114 16.70 4.66 -11.04
N MET A 115 16.46 4.15 -9.82
CA MET A 115 15.52 3.06 -9.59
C MET A 115 14.72 3.30 -8.32
N ASN A 116 13.47 2.81 -8.30
CA ASN A 116 12.64 2.81 -7.10
C ASN A 116 12.98 1.61 -6.19
N THR A 117 12.54 1.68 -4.93
CA THR A 117 12.72 0.68 -3.88
C THR A 117 12.35 -0.74 -4.34
N SER A 118 11.23 -0.88 -5.04
CA SER A 118 10.69 -2.17 -5.47
C SER A 118 11.60 -2.88 -6.48
N MET A 119 12.16 -2.15 -7.45
CA MET A 119 13.11 -2.72 -8.41
C MET A 119 14.43 -3.13 -7.74
N ALA A 120 14.91 -2.33 -6.79
CA ALA A 120 16.15 -2.66 -6.07
C ALA A 120 16.02 -3.99 -5.28
N LYS A 121 14.85 -4.25 -4.67
CA LYS A 121 14.55 -5.52 -3.99
C LYS A 121 14.55 -6.72 -4.94
N GLN A 122 14.00 -6.56 -6.15
CA GLN A 122 13.92 -7.63 -7.14
C GLN A 122 15.28 -7.99 -7.73
N LEU A 123 16.12 -6.98 -8.00
CA LEU A 123 17.48 -7.14 -8.51
C LEU A 123 18.41 -7.83 -7.49
N LEU A 124 18.22 -7.55 -6.20
CA LEU A 124 18.94 -8.27 -5.13
C LEU A 124 18.53 -9.74 -5.01
N ARG A 125 17.27 -10.10 -5.32
CA ARG A 125 16.83 -11.51 -5.35
C ARG A 125 17.44 -12.26 -6.53
N SER A 126 17.51 -11.65 -7.72
CA SER A 126 18.12 -12.28 -8.90
C SER A 126 19.63 -12.44 -8.82
N LEU A 127 20.30 -11.66 -7.96
CA LEU A 127 21.75 -11.79 -7.71
C LEU A 127 22.09 -12.83 -6.61
N ARG A 128 21.09 -13.43 -5.96
CA ARG A 128 21.25 -14.49 -4.96
C ARG A 128 21.06 -15.91 -5.54
N SER A 129 20.63 -16.04 -6.80
CA SER A 129 20.69 -17.28 -7.58
C SER A 129 21.99 -17.36 -8.36
#